data_AF-E4M8R0-F1
#
_entry.id   AF-E4M8R0-F1
#
_cell.length_a   1.000
_cell.length_b   1.000
_cell.length_c   1.000
_cell.angle_alpha   90.00
_cell.angle_beta   90.00
_cell.angle_gamma   90.00
#
_symmetry.space_group_name_H-M   'P 1'
#
loop_
_entity.id
_entity.type
_entity.pdbx_description
1 polymer ?
#
loop_
_entity_poly.entity_id
_entity_poly.type
_entity_poly.pdbx_seq_one_letter_code
_entity_poly.pdbx_strand_id
1 'polypeptide(L)' 'MFGELKGGIDPAGADEHWQTGNSALVRIRKAFEDYQVKTSFIAAAIEKKMATEIYNQLSEGILSNAANLTVDKQLT' A
#
# COMPACT_ATOMS: atom_id res chain seq x y z
N MET A 1 -11.23 -0.74 -8.27
CA MET A 1 -10.18 -0.66 -7.23
C MET A 1 -8.89 -1.11 -7.88
N PHE A 2 -7.79 -0.43 -7.59
CA PHE A 2 -6.45 -0.81 -8.03
C PHE A 2 -5.58 -1.08 -6.80
N GLY A 3 -4.56 -1.92 -6.90
CA GLY A 3 -3.69 -2.17 -5.77
C GLY A 3 -2.34 -2.71 -6.14
N GLU A 4 -1.39 -2.52 -5.23
CA GLU A 4 -0.06 -3.11 -5.29
C GLU A 4 0.02 -4.27 -4.30
N LEU A 5 0.56 -5.41 -4.75
CA LEU A 5 0.82 -6.58 -3.93
C LEU A 5 2.32 -6.90 -3.95
N LYS A 6 2.94 -6.99 -2.78
CA LYS A 6 4.36 -7.34 -2.61
C LYS A 6 4.51 -8.61 -1.76
N GLY A 7 4.89 -9.71 -2.40
CA GLY A 7 5.10 -10.99 -1.73
C GLY A 7 6.49 -11.19 -1.10
N GLY A 8 7.40 -10.22 -1.27
CA GLY A 8 8.74 -10.29 -0.70
C GLY A 8 8.70 -10.27 0.84
N ILE A 9 9.45 -11.18 1.46
CA ILE A 9 9.54 -11.33 2.92
C ILE A 9 10.79 -10.70 3.53
N ASP A 10 11.72 -10.21 2.70
CA ASP A 10 12.95 -9.58 3.15
C ASP A 10 12.65 -8.17 3.69
N PRO A 11 12.85 -7.91 5.00
CA PRO A 11 12.61 -6.59 5.58
C PRO A 11 13.54 -5.50 5.02
N ALA A 12 14.74 -5.87 4.52
CA ALA A 12 15.68 -4.89 3.99
C ALA A 12 15.15 -4.19 2.72
N GLY A 13 14.37 -4.91 1.91
CA GLY A 13 13.73 -4.38 0.70
C GLY A 13 12.36 -3.73 0.93
N ALA A 14 11.82 -3.77 2.15
CA ALA A 14 10.44 -3.37 2.41
C ALA A 14 10.17 -1.88 2.10
N ASP A 15 11.05 -0.98 2.54
CA ASP A 15 10.90 0.47 2.29
C ASP A 15 11.05 0.79 0.79
N GLU A 16 11.97 0.13 0.07
CA GLU A 16 12.14 0.31 -1.38
C GLU A 16 10.89 -0.16 -2.15
N HIS A 17 10.35 -1.32 -1.80
CA HIS A 17 9.13 -1.86 -2.41
C HIS A 17 7.91 -0.99 -2.11
N TRP A 18 7.84 -0.41 -0.90
CA TRP A 18 6.82 0.58 -0.55
C TRP A 18 6.95 1.86 -1.39
N GLN A 19 8.13 2.46 -1.49
CA GLN A 19 8.34 3.69 -2.26
C GLN A 19 7.96 3.50 -3.73
N THR A 20 8.33 2.35 -4.31
CA THR A 20 7.99 1.98 -5.68
C THR A 20 6.48 1.79 -5.85
N GLY A 21 5.84 1.05 -4.93
CA GLY A 21 4.39 0.81 -4.95
C GLY A 21 3.58 2.10 -4.74
N ASN A 22 3.97 2.93 -3.77
CA ASN A 22 3.33 4.21 -3.50
C ASN A 22 3.40 5.14 -4.72
N SER A 23 4.55 5.19 -5.40
CA SER A 23 4.72 5.96 -6.64
C SER A 23 3.79 5.46 -7.76
N ALA A 24 3.60 4.15 -7.89
CA ALA A 24 2.64 3.57 -8.84
C ALA A 24 1.20 3.94 -8.49
N LEU A 25 0.81 3.86 -7.21
CA LEU A 25 -0.52 4.26 -6.73
C LEU A 25 -0.79 5.75 -6.93
N VAL A 26 0.21 6.62 -6.75
CA VAL A 26 0.10 8.06 -7.08
C VAL A 26 -0.19 8.26 -8.57
N ARG A 27 0.50 7.55 -9.46
CA ARG A 27 0.24 7.63 -10.90
C ARG A 27 -1.17 7.18 -11.26
N ILE A 28 -1.65 6.11 -10.62
CA ILE A 28 -3.03 5.63 -10.80
C ILE A 28 -4.03 6.69 -10.34
N ARG A 29 -3.91 7.21 -9.12
CA ARG A 29 -4.84 8.24 -8.61
C ARG A 29 -4.86 9.48 -9.51
N LYS A 30 -3.70 9.92 -10.01
CA LYS A 30 -3.61 11.05 -10.93
C LYS A 30 -4.24 10.76 -12.29
N ALA A 31 -4.01 9.58 -12.86
CA ALA A 31 -4.57 9.22 -14.16
C ALA A 31 -6.09 9.06 -14.15
N PHE A 32 -6.66 8.79 -12.97
CA PHE A 32 -8.09 8.60 -12.76
C PHE A 32 -8.69 9.70 -11.86
N GLU A 33 -8.14 10.92 -11.85
CA GLU A 33 -8.58 11.98 -10.92
C GLU A 33 -10.07 12.37 -11.09
N ASP A 34 -10.60 12.23 -12.31
CA ASP A 34 -12.02 12.44 -12.62
C ASP A 34 -12.94 11.28 -12.17
N TYR A 35 -12.38 10.18 -11.67
CA TYR A 35 -13.10 8.98 -11.27
C TYR A 35 -12.87 8.65 -9.80
N GLN A 36 -13.90 8.16 -9.12
CA GLN A 36 -13.76 7.66 -7.75
C GLN A 36 -13.13 6.27 -7.73
N VAL A 37 -11.80 6.22 -7.81
CA VAL A 37 -11.03 4.97 -7.75
C VAL A 37 -10.49 4.71 -6.35
N LYS A 38 -10.75 3.51 -5.83
CA LYS A 38 -10.14 3.03 -4.57
C LYS A 38 -8.76 2.45 -4.85
N THR A 39 -7.82 2.67 -3.92
CA THR A 39 -6.47 2.10 -3.98
C THR A 39 -6.13 1.27 -2.74
N SER A 40 -5.33 0.21 -2.90
CA SER A 40 -4.87 -0.61 -1.78
C SER A 40 -3.39 -1.01 -1.89
N PHE A 41 -2.76 -1.26 -0.73
CA PHE A 41 -1.39 -1.78 -0.66
C PHE A 41 -1.33 -3.01 0.24
N ILE A 42 -0.88 -4.14 -0.29
CA ILE A 42 -0.74 -5.40 0.44
C ILE A 42 0.71 -5.86 0.36
N ALA A 43 1.34 -6.15 1.49
CA ALA A 43 2.73 -6.59 1.52
C ALA A 43 3.00 -7.63 2.61
N ALA A 44 3.92 -8.56 2.35
CA ALA A 44 4.39 -9.51 3.36
C ALA A 44 5.42 -8.88 4.32
N ALA A 45 6.34 -8.07 3.80
CA ALA A 45 7.27 -7.29 4.61
C ALA A 45 6.75 -5.84 4.79
N ILE A 46 6.50 -5.44 6.04
CA ILE A 46 6.08 -4.09 6.42
C ILE A 46 6.89 -3.64 7.64
N GLU A 47 7.81 -2.70 7.43
CA GLU A 47 8.64 -2.13 8.49
C GLU A 47 8.00 -0.88 9.12
N LYS A 48 8.44 -0.49 10.33
CA LYS A 48 7.80 0.57 11.14
C LYS A 48 7.63 1.90 10.40
N LYS A 49 8.64 2.33 9.63
CA LYS A 49 8.62 3.60 8.90
C LYS A 49 7.50 3.60 7.85
N MET A 50 7.50 2.62 6.96
CA MET A 50 6.45 2.50 5.94
C MET A 50 5.07 2.21 6.55
N ALA A 51 4.98 1.48 7.67
CA ALA A 51 3.72 1.30 8.37
C ALA A 51 3.10 2.63 8.82
N THR A 52 3.94 3.57 9.26
CA THR A 52 3.52 4.93 9.65
C THR A 52 2.99 5.69 8.42
N GLU A 53 3.68 5.61 7.29
CA GLU A 53 3.25 6.26 6.05
C GLU A 53 1.95 5.65 5.49
N ILE A 54 1.82 4.32 5.51
CA ILE A 54 0.60 3.60 5.14
C ILE A 54 -0.56 4.04 6.04
N TYR A 55 -0.35 4.08 7.35
CA TYR A 55 -1.36 4.50 8.31
C TYR A 55 -1.82 5.95 8.09
N ASN A 56 -0.89 6.86 7.82
CA ASN A 56 -1.22 8.25 7.52
C ASN A 56 -2.06 8.34 6.24
N GLN A 57 -1.68 7.64 5.17
CA GLN A 57 -2.47 7.62 3.93
C GLN A 57 -3.88 7.02 4.11
N LEU A 58 -4.03 6.00 4.97
CA LEU A 58 -5.34 5.45 5.33
C LEU A 58 -6.18 6.47 6.09
N SER A 59 -5.58 7.13 7.09
CA SER A 59 -6.24 8.13 7.93
C SER A 59 -6.69 9.37 7.15
N GLU A 60 -5.91 9.75 6.13
CA GLU A 60 -6.21 10.87 5.23
C GLU A 60 -7.13 10.47 4.05
N GLY A 61 -7.48 9.19 3.91
CA GLY A 61 -8.31 8.69 2.81
C GLY A 61 -7.61 8.63 1.44
N ILE A 62 -6.30 8.86 1.40
CA ILE A 62 -5.46 8.73 0.19
C ILE A 62 -5.37 7.27 -0.25
N LEU A 63 -5.20 6.36 0.71
CA LEU A 63 -5.24 4.92 0.51
C LEU A 63 -6.56 4.38 1.08
N SER A 64 -7.23 3.50 0.34
CA SER A 64 -8.54 2.98 0.75
C SER A 64 -8.45 1.72 1.63
N ASN A 65 -7.37 0.95 1.51
CA ASN A 65 -7.14 -0.22 2.35
C ASN A 65 -5.65 -0.63 2.35
N ALA A 66 -5.20 -1.30 3.41
CA ALA A 66 -3.90 -1.96 3.44
C ALA A 66 -3.96 -3.22 4.30
N ALA A 67 -3.14 -4.20 3.97
CA ALA A 67 -3.04 -5.44 4.74
C ALA A 67 -1.61 -5.99 4.73
N ASN A 68 -1.25 -6.64 5.83
CA ASN A 68 -0.07 -7.49 5.88
C ASN A 68 -0.44 -8.91 5.40
N LEU A 69 0.24 -9.37 4.34
CA LEU A 69 0.00 -10.66 3.70
C LEU A 69 0.26 -11.85 4.64
N THR A 70 1.06 -11.67 5.69
CA THR A 70 1.36 -12.72 6.67
C THR A 70 0.43 -12.69 7.88
N VAL A 71 -0.63 -11.87 7.87
CA VAL A 71 -1.60 -11.75 8.95
C VAL A 71 -3.00 -12.07 8.43
N ASP A 72 -3.41 -13.33 8.53
CA ASP A 72 -4.66 -13.85 7.94
C ASP A 72 -5.90 -13.00 8.28
N LYS A 73 -6.00 -12.49 9.51
CA LYS A 73 -7.12 -11.64 9.96
C LYS A 73 -7.24 -10.31 9.22
N GLN A 74 -6.21 -9.89 8.48
CA GLN A 74 -6.24 -8.69 7.65
C GLN A 74 -6.64 -9.00 6.19
N LEU A 75 -6.77 -10.28 5.82
CA LEU A 75 -7.09 -10.72 4.46
C LEU A 75 -8.56 -11.19 4.30
N THR A 76 -9.30 -11.30 5.40
CA THR A 76 -10.69 -11.78 5.48
C THR A 76 -11.59 -10.74 6.11
#